data_AF-A0A0C2F8W9-F1
#
_entry.id   AF-A0A0C2F8W9-F1
#
_cell.length_a   1.000
_cell.length_b   1.000
_cell.length_c   1.000
_cell.angle_alpha   90.00
_cell.angle_beta   90.00
_cell.angle_gamma   90.00
#
_symmetry.space_group_name_H-M   'P 1'
#
loop_
_entity.id
_entity.type
_entity.pdbx_description
1 polymer ?
#
loop_
_entity_poly.entity_id
_entity_poly.type
_entity_poly.pdbx_seq_one_letter_code
_entity_poly.pdbx_strand_id
1 'polypeptide(L)'
;MLLHKIASCSRTTLRSCQTFVGRGKPTLGIRRETINAWERRAPLAPAHVKKLTKAGVNVLIQPSNRRAYPIQDYIAAGAIVREDLSDAQLIMSVKQVPVDQLIANKTYAFFSHTIKAQADNMEMLDTILQRKIRLIDYEKIVDKKGKRLVMFGKWAGNAGFIDILHGLGLRLLALGHHTPFLHMGLAHNYSDSHMAINALRDIGYEIALDKMPR
;
A
#
# COMPACT_ATOMS: atom_id res chain seq x y z
N MET A 1 -22.81 17.53 -53.40
CA MET A 1 -23.20 16.26 -52.73
C MET A 1 -21.92 15.53 -52.37
N LEU A 2 -21.75 15.20 -51.08
CA LEU A 2 -20.71 14.36 -50.46
C LEU A 2 -19.22 14.68 -50.71
N LEU A 3 -18.59 15.31 -49.70
CA LEU A 3 -17.20 15.05 -49.34
C LEU A 3 -17.10 14.85 -47.82
N HIS A 4 -16.75 13.61 -47.46
CA HIS A 4 -16.48 13.13 -46.11
C HIS A 4 -15.43 14.02 -45.40
N LYS A 5 -15.79 14.65 -44.28
CA LYS A 5 -14.81 15.09 -43.28
C LYS A 5 -14.65 13.97 -42.25
N ILE A 6 -13.53 13.26 -42.38
CA ILE A 6 -12.98 12.38 -41.34
C ILE A 6 -12.63 13.29 -40.15
N ALA A 7 -13.43 13.22 -39.09
CA ALA A 7 -13.11 13.84 -37.82
C ALA A 7 -11.92 13.08 -37.23
N SER A 8 -10.73 13.67 -37.31
CA SER A 8 -9.56 13.20 -36.60
C SER A 8 -9.86 13.17 -35.10
N CYS A 9 -9.56 12.03 -34.48
CA CYS A 9 -9.71 11.80 -33.05
C CYS A 9 -8.76 12.76 -32.31
N SER A 10 -9.28 13.92 -31.94
CA SER A 10 -8.62 14.90 -31.10
C SER A 10 -8.36 14.27 -29.75
N ARG A 11 -7.06 14.27 -29.36
CA ARG A 11 -6.58 13.91 -28.02
C ARG A 11 -7.53 14.47 -26.98
N THR A 12 -8.25 13.59 -26.29
CA THR A 12 -9.05 13.96 -25.14
C THR A 12 -8.09 14.48 -24.07
N THR A 13 -7.87 15.80 -24.07
CA THR A 13 -7.32 16.50 -22.93
C THR A 13 -8.18 16.10 -21.74
N LEU A 14 -7.56 15.42 -20.77
CA LEU A 14 -8.10 15.23 -19.44
C LEU A 14 -8.52 16.60 -18.93
N ARG A 15 -9.79 16.97 -19.15
CA ARG A 15 -10.37 18.17 -18.57
C ARG A 15 -10.16 18.07 -17.06
N SER A 16 -9.65 19.15 -16.51
CA SER A 16 -9.37 19.36 -15.10
C SER A 16 -10.57 18.97 -14.21
N CYS A 17 -10.61 17.72 -13.75
CA CYS A 17 -11.39 17.37 -12.56
C CYS A 17 -10.64 17.92 -11.33
N GLN A 18 -10.63 19.24 -11.19
CA GLN A 18 -9.94 19.97 -10.12
C GLN A 18 -10.90 20.67 -9.16
N THR A 19 -12.17 20.31 -9.14
CA THR A 19 -13.10 20.89 -8.17
C THR A 19 -13.38 19.88 -7.07
N PHE A 20 -12.60 19.98 -5.99
CA PHE A 20 -13.04 19.48 -4.69
C PHE A 20 -14.39 20.14 -4.37
N VAL A 21 -15.43 19.32 -4.21
CA VAL A 21 -16.76 19.78 -3.83
C VAL A 21 -16.92 19.53 -2.33
N GLY A 22 -16.57 20.53 -1.53
CA GLY A 22 -16.66 20.46 -0.08
C GLY A 22 -16.41 21.82 0.56
N ARG A 23 -16.77 21.96 1.84
CA ARG A 23 -16.49 23.18 2.60
C ARG A 23 -15.03 23.18 3.05
N GLY A 24 -14.33 24.29 2.84
CA GLY A 24 -12.95 24.48 3.26
C GLY A 24 -11.90 23.89 2.32
N LYS A 25 -10.65 23.88 2.77
CA LYS A 25 -9.51 23.38 1.99
C LYS A 25 -9.50 21.83 1.99
N PRO A 26 -9.33 21.17 0.84
CA PRO A 26 -9.28 19.70 0.79
C PRO A 26 -8.15 19.19 1.67
N THR A 27 -8.49 18.31 2.61
CA THR A 27 -7.58 17.77 3.62
C THR A 27 -7.66 16.25 3.65
N LEU A 28 -6.51 15.61 3.48
CA LEU A 28 -6.32 14.17 3.46
C LEU A 28 -5.48 13.75 4.66
N GLY A 29 -5.93 12.74 5.40
CA GLY A 29 -5.22 12.15 6.53
C GLY A 29 -4.56 10.83 6.14
N ILE A 30 -3.27 10.69 6.42
CA ILE A 30 -2.54 9.41 6.32
C ILE A 30 -2.40 8.84 7.72
N ARG A 31 -3.12 7.75 7.97
CA ARG A 31 -3.13 7.05 9.25
C ARG A 31 -1.84 6.23 9.46
N ARG A 32 -1.46 6.01 10.73
CA ARG A 32 -0.45 5.02 11.14
C ARG A 32 -1.06 3.62 11.18
N GLU A 33 -0.44 2.65 10.51
CA GLU A 33 -0.85 1.24 10.61
C GLU A 33 -0.55 0.66 12.00
N THR A 34 -1.48 -0.14 12.53
CA THR A 34 -1.40 -0.70 13.89
C THR A 34 -1.62 -2.22 13.96
N ILE A 35 -1.97 -2.86 12.83
CA ILE A 35 -2.37 -4.27 12.80
C ILE A 35 -1.31 -5.24 13.33
N ASN A 36 -0.04 -5.00 13.03
CA ASN A 36 1.10 -5.78 13.53
C ASN A 36 2.40 -4.98 13.36
N ALA A 37 3.52 -5.53 13.85
CA ALA A 37 4.84 -4.91 13.77
C ALA A 37 5.40 -4.89 12.33
N TRP A 38 4.94 -5.80 11.47
CA TRP A 38 5.49 -6.03 10.13
C TRP A 38 4.80 -5.21 9.03
N GLU A 39 3.64 -4.62 9.31
CA GLU A 39 2.93 -3.74 8.38
C GLU A 39 3.60 -2.37 8.33
N ARG A 40 4.61 -2.27 7.46
CA ARG A 40 5.41 -1.06 7.24
C ARG A 40 4.92 -0.23 6.07
N ARG A 41 3.93 -0.69 5.29
CA ARG A 41 3.49 0.03 4.09
C ARG A 41 2.77 1.33 4.45
N ALA A 42 2.62 2.19 3.46
CA ALA A 42 1.83 3.41 3.54
C ALA A 42 0.87 3.47 2.35
N PRO A 43 -0.34 4.05 2.51
CA PRO A 43 -1.28 4.19 1.40
C PRO A 43 -0.77 5.14 0.32
N LEU A 44 0.09 6.10 0.69
CA LEU A 44 0.73 7.05 -0.21
C LEU A 44 2.22 7.19 0.10
N ALA A 45 3.06 7.14 -0.94
CA ALA A 45 4.48 7.45 -0.85
C ALA A 45 4.70 8.99 -0.76
N PRO A 46 5.85 9.46 -0.24
CA PRO A 46 6.19 10.88 -0.18
C PRO A 46 6.07 11.60 -1.54
N ALA A 47 6.43 10.92 -2.64
CA ALA A 47 6.27 11.46 -3.99
C ALA A 47 4.80 11.74 -4.37
N HIS A 48 3.85 10.92 -3.90
CA HIS A 48 2.42 11.15 -4.11
C HIS A 48 1.92 12.32 -3.26
N VAL A 49 2.39 12.39 -2.01
CA VAL A 49 2.08 13.50 -1.11
C VAL A 49 2.54 14.83 -1.70
N LYS A 50 3.77 14.89 -2.25
CA LYS A 50 4.30 16.08 -2.91
C LYS A 50 3.44 16.53 -4.10
N LYS A 51 2.82 15.61 -4.83
CA LYS A 51 1.89 15.94 -5.92
C LYS A 51 0.59 16.54 -5.38
N LEU A 52 0.06 15.98 -4.30
CA LEU A 52 -1.17 16.45 -3.66
C LEU A 52 -0.99 17.84 -3.02
N THR A 53 0.10 18.06 -2.30
CA THR A 53 0.40 19.33 -1.64
C THR A 53 0.62 20.45 -2.66
N LYS A 54 1.34 20.17 -3.76
CA LYS A 54 1.46 21.08 -4.90
C LYS A 54 0.12 21.40 -5.57
N ALA A 55 -0.83 20.47 -5.55
CA ALA A 55 -2.18 20.68 -6.05
C ALA A 55 -3.10 21.41 -5.03
N GLY A 56 -2.55 21.90 -3.92
CA GLY A 56 -3.30 22.65 -2.90
C GLY A 56 -4.04 21.80 -1.87
N VAL A 57 -3.82 20.47 -1.84
CA VAL A 57 -4.40 19.57 -0.83
C VAL A 57 -3.56 19.60 0.44
N ASN A 58 -4.20 19.84 1.59
CA ASN A 58 -3.56 19.63 2.88
C ASN A 58 -3.39 18.13 3.14
N VAL A 59 -2.19 17.71 3.51
CA VAL A 59 -1.94 16.31 3.87
C VAL A 59 -1.52 16.26 5.34
N LEU A 60 -2.39 15.71 6.19
CA LEU A 60 -2.09 15.40 7.58
C LEU A 60 -1.50 13.99 7.64
N ILE A 61 -0.46 13.78 8.44
CA ILE A 61 0.14 12.46 8.61
C ILE A 61 0.38 12.14 10.08
N GLN A 62 -0.07 10.96 10.51
CA GLN A 62 0.27 10.44 11.82
C GLN A 62 1.74 10.01 11.86
N PRO A 63 2.51 10.44 12.88
CA PRO A 63 3.88 9.97 13.10
C PRO A 63 3.89 8.45 13.26
N SER A 64 4.89 7.77 12.71
CA SER A 64 5.03 6.31 12.83
C SER A 64 6.48 5.91 12.68
N ASN A 65 6.98 5.13 13.64
CA ASN A 65 8.35 4.59 13.62
C ASN A 65 8.47 3.30 12.81
N ARG A 66 7.34 2.73 12.35
CA ARG A 66 7.31 1.45 11.63
C ARG A 66 7.23 1.61 10.11
N ARG A 67 6.69 2.75 9.66
CA ARG A 67 6.45 3.03 8.24
C ARG A 67 7.77 2.93 7.46
N ALA A 68 7.72 2.35 6.27
CA ALA A 68 8.88 2.14 5.40
C ALA A 68 9.51 3.46 4.93
N TYR A 69 8.72 4.52 4.88
CA TYR A 69 9.18 5.88 4.58
C TYR A 69 9.41 6.65 5.89
N PRO A 70 10.61 7.24 6.09
CA PRO A 70 10.87 8.18 7.17
C PRO A 70 9.87 9.33 7.20
N ILE A 71 9.55 9.83 8.40
CA ILE A 71 8.59 10.93 8.56
C ILE A 71 9.12 12.23 7.92
N GLN A 72 10.44 12.42 7.90
CA GLN A 72 11.12 13.57 7.30
C GLN A 72 10.83 13.68 5.81
N ASP A 73 10.71 12.56 5.08
CA ASP A 73 10.39 12.57 3.66
C ASP A 73 8.97 13.11 3.41
N TYR A 74 8.03 12.83 4.31
CA TYR A 74 6.69 13.38 4.24
C TYR A 74 6.65 14.87 4.54
N ILE A 75 7.41 15.32 5.54
CA ILE A 75 7.54 16.75 5.87
C ILE A 75 8.13 17.50 4.67
N ALA A 76 9.21 16.98 4.07
CA ALA A 76 9.81 17.54 2.86
C ALA A 76 8.86 17.51 1.64
N ALA A 77 7.90 16.60 1.62
CA ALA A 77 6.81 16.55 0.63
C ALA A 77 5.66 17.54 0.92
N GLY A 78 5.70 18.27 2.04
CA GLY A 78 4.69 19.25 2.45
C GLY A 78 3.57 18.68 3.32
N ALA A 79 3.74 17.48 3.88
CA ALA A 79 2.81 16.94 4.86
C ALA A 79 2.95 17.65 6.22
N ILE A 80 1.84 17.73 6.95
CA ILE A 80 1.78 18.29 8.30
C ILE A 80 1.66 17.12 9.29
N VAL A 81 2.64 16.98 10.19
CA VAL A 81 2.64 15.93 11.20
C VAL A 81 1.60 16.25 12.28
N ARG A 82 0.60 15.39 12.43
CA ARG A 82 -0.51 15.54 13.38
C ARG A 82 -0.99 14.16 13.84
N GLU A 83 -1.18 13.97 15.14
CA GLU A 83 -1.78 12.73 15.65
C GLU A 83 -3.29 12.70 15.41
N ASP A 84 -3.97 13.83 15.63
CA ASP A 84 -5.40 14.00 15.34
C ASP A 84 -5.66 14.28 13.85
N LEU A 85 -6.49 13.43 13.24
CA LEU A 85 -6.91 13.50 11.84
C LEU A 85 -8.36 14.02 11.69
N SER A 86 -8.97 14.54 12.75
CA SER A 86 -10.36 15.02 12.74
C SER A 86 -10.62 16.14 11.73
N ASP A 87 -9.60 16.87 11.30
CA ASP A 87 -9.73 17.90 10.26
C ASP A 87 -9.75 17.32 8.82
N ALA A 88 -9.33 16.07 8.64
CA ALA A 88 -9.34 15.43 7.33
C ALA A 88 -10.76 15.09 6.88
N GLN A 89 -11.06 15.30 5.60
CA GLN A 89 -12.30 14.82 4.99
C GLN A 89 -12.16 13.37 4.50
N LEU A 90 -10.95 12.99 4.06
CA LEU A 90 -10.59 11.64 3.65
C LEU A 90 -9.44 11.12 4.52
N ILE A 91 -9.63 9.98 5.18
CA ILE A 91 -8.59 9.29 5.94
C ILE A 91 -8.21 7.99 5.22
N MET A 92 -6.92 7.81 4.96
CA MET A 92 -6.38 6.66 4.25
C MET A 92 -5.52 5.79 5.17
N SER A 93 -5.71 4.48 5.07
CA SER A 93 -4.84 3.44 5.62
C SER A 93 -4.68 2.32 4.59
N VAL A 94 -3.70 1.43 4.79
CA VAL A 94 -3.55 0.19 4.03
C VAL A 94 -4.53 -0.84 4.59
N LYS A 95 -4.55 -1.05 5.90
CA LYS A 95 -5.39 -2.04 6.58
C LYS A 95 -6.59 -1.42 7.25
N GLN A 96 -7.46 -2.30 7.78
CA GLN A 96 -8.63 -1.91 8.55
C GLN A 96 -8.27 -1.05 9.76
N VAL A 97 -9.23 -0.22 10.20
CA VAL A 97 -9.07 0.67 11.34
C VAL A 97 -9.82 0.07 12.53
N PRO A 98 -9.20 0.03 13.74
CA PRO A 98 -9.90 -0.38 14.95
C PRO A 98 -11.19 0.41 15.17
N VAL A 99 -12.23 -0.27 15.63
CA VAL A 99 -13.59 0.26 15.80
C VAL A 99 -13.63 1.51 16.69
N ASP A 100 -12.82 1.52 17.75
CA ASP A 100 -12.64 2.64 18.68
C ASP A 100 -12.04 3.90 18.02
N GLN A 101 -11.29 3.74 16.93
CA GLN A 101 -10.56 4.82 16.25
C GLN A 101 -11.30 5.40 15.03
N LEU A 102 -12.47 4.86 14.70
CA LEU A 102 -13.28 5.35 13.58
C LEU A 102 -13.97 6.67 13.91
N ILE A 103 -13.60 7.74 13.22
CA ILE A 103 -14.21 9.07 13.42
C ILE A 103 -15.52 9.15 12.63
N ALA A 104 -16.61 9.51 13.29
CA ALA A 104 -17.93 9.61 12.67
C ALA A 104 -18.01 10.69 11.58
N ASN A 105 -18.91 10.51 10.61
CA ASN A 105 -19.17 11.42 9.50
C ASN A 105 -17.93 11.74 8.63
N LYS A 106 -16.97 10.81 8.54
CA LYS A 106 -15.78 10.92 7.69
C LYS A 106 -15.86 10.04 6.46
N THR A 107 -14.95 10.29 5.51
CA THR A 107 -14.67 9.34 4.43
C THR A 107 -13.39 8.59 4.75
N TYR A 108 -13.43 7.27 4.62
CA TYR A 108 -12.25 6.41 4.77
C TYR A 108 -11.95 5.68 3.47
N ALA A 109 -10.66 5.41 3.21
CA ALA A 109 -10.25 4.53 2.14
C ALA A 109 -9.17 3.54 2.63
N PHE A 110 -9.47 2.25 2.55
CA PHE A 110 -8.59 1.15 2.97
C PHE A 110 -9.10 -0.20 2.45
N PHE A 111 -8.32 -1.27 2.60
CA PHE A 111 -8.80 -2.64 2.38
C PHE A 111 -9.68 -3.07 3.55
N SER A 112 -11.00 -3.02 3.37
CA SER A 112 -11.93 -3.32 4.47
C SER A 112 -12.08 -4.80 4.74
N HIS A 113 -11.82 -5.64 3.73
CA HIS A 113 -12.02 -7.08 3.80
C HIS A 113 -13.46 -7.48 4.19
N THR A 114 -14.45 -6.66 3.83
CA THR A 114 -15.88 -6.88 4.17
C THR A 114 -16.70 -7.46 3.03
N ILE A 115 -16.29 -7.28 1.77
CA ILE A 115 -17.08 -7.71 0.59
C ILE A 115 -17.35 -9.21 0.52
N LYS A 116 -16.55 -10.02 1.21
CA LYS A 116 -16.73 -11.48 1.29
C LYS A 116 -17.53 -11.92 2.51
N ALA A 117 -18.13 -10.99 3.25
CA ALA A 117 -18.89 -11.24 4.49
C ALA A 117 -18.13 -12.10 5.51
N GLN A 118 -16.83 -11.87 5.65
CA GLN A 118 -16.00 -12.56 6.65
C GLN A 118 -16.28 -11.98 8.04
N ALA A 119 -16.56 -12.85 9.02
CA ALA A 119 -17.02 -12.46 10.36
C ALA A 119 -16.13 -11.40 11.04
N ASP A 120 -14.81 -11.55 10.91
CA ASP A 120 -13.80 -10.72 11.59
C ASP A 120 -13.97 -9.20 11.40
N ASN A 121 -14.54 -8.76 10.27
CA ASN A 121 -14.66 -7.32 9.95
C ASN A 121 -16.13 -6.83 9.90
N MET A 122 -17.10 -7.66 10.27
CA MET A 122 -18.53 -7.26 10.22
C MET A 122 -18.87 -6.22 11.29
N GLU A 123 -18.31 -6.33 12.51
CA GLU A 123 -18.48 -5.31 13.55
C GLU A 123 -17.97 -3.93 13.11
N MET A 124 -16.84 -3.90 12.39
CA MET A 124 -16.31 -2.67 11.80
C MET A 124 -17.27 -2.11 10.74
N LEU A 125 -17.85 -2.96 9.90
CA LEU A 125 -18.83 -2.54 8.91
C LEU A 125 -20.08 -1.95 9.57
N ASP A 126 -20.62 -2.61 10.59
CA ASP A 126 -21.77 -2.10 11.36
C ASP A 126 -21.45 -0.74 11.99
N THR A 127 -20.26 -0.60 12.56
CA THR A 127 -19.80 0.68 13.12
C THR A 127 -19.69 1.76 12.05
N ILE A 128 -19.17 1.43 10.86
CA ILE A 128 -19.07 2.36 9.72
C ILE A 128 -20.46 2.87 9.33
N LEU A 129 -21.45 1.98 9.27
CA LEU A 129 -22.84 2.33 8.98
C LEU A 129 -23.44 3.21 10.07
N GLN A 130 -23.33 2.80 11.34
CA GLN A 130 -23.83 3.53 12.51
C GLN A 130 -23.25 4.94 12.61
N ARG A 131 -21.93 5.08 12.37
CA ARG A 131 -21.20 6.35 12.45
C ARG A 131 -21.30 7.20 11.17
N LYS A 132 -22.14 6.78 10.19
CA LYS A 132 -22.34 7.47 8.91
C LYS A 132 -21.01 7.72 8.17
N ILE A 133 -20.11 6.75 8.23
CA ILE A 133 -18.81 6.80 7.56
C ILE A 133 -18.99 6.36 6.12
N ARG A 134 -18.42 7.12 5.19
CA ARG A 134 -18.34 6.70 3.78
C ARG A 134 -17.06 5.88 3.56
N LEU A 135 -17.20 4.61 3.23
CA LEU A 135 -16.08 3.71 2.97
C LEU A 135 -15.79 3.60 1.47
N ILE A 136 -14.54 3.85 1.08
CA ILE A 136 -13.99 3.59 -0.26
C ILE A 136 -13.08 2.37 -0.15
N ASP A 137 -13.61 1.20 -0.48
CA ASP A 137 -12.83 -0.04 -0.42
C ASP A 137 -11.87 -0.15 -1.60
N TYR A 138 -10.56 -0.20 -1.33
CA TYR A 138 -9.53 -0.40 -2.34
C TYR A 138 -9.75 -1.67 -3.17
N GLU A 139 -10.36 -2.70 -2.58
CA GLU A 139 -10.63 -3.96 -3.24
C GLU A 139 -11.56 -3.81 -4.46
N LYS A 140 -12.40 -2.77 -4.47
CA LYS A 140 -13.42 -2.51 -5.49
C LYS A 140 -13.05 -1.38 -6.46
N ILE A 141 -11.83 -0.84 -6.36
CA ILE A 141 -11.31 0.13 -7.33
C ILE A 141 -10.86 -0.63 -8.59
N VAL A 142 -11.66 -0.52 -9.65
CA VAL A 142 -11.44 -1.19 -10.95
C VAL A 142 -11.42 -0.19 -12.10
N ASP A 143 -10.80 -0.57 -13.22
CA ASP A 143 -10.88 0.17 -14.48
C ASP A 143 -12.20 -0.10 -15.22
N LYS A 144 -12.37 0.54 -16.39
CA LYS A 144 -13.55 0.36 -17.25
C LYS A 144 -13.75 -1.08 -17.75
N LYS A 145 -12.72 -1.92 -17.71
CA LYS A 145 -12.74 -3.33 -18.10
C LYS A 145 -12.91 -4.26 -16.89
N GLY A 146 -13.14 -3.72 -15.70
CA GLY A 146 -13.27 -4.49 -14.47
C GLY A 146 -11.94 -4.97 -13.87
N LYS A 147 -10.79 -4.54 -14.42
CA LYS A 147 -9.48 -4.91 -13.86
C LYS A 147 -9.19 -4.08 -12.62
N ARG A 148 -8.90 -4.77 -11.50
CA ARG A 148 -8.54 -4.11 -10.23
C ARG A 148 -7.28 -3.25 -10.40
N LEU A 149 -7.32 -2.02 -9.90
CA LEU A 149 -6.23 -1.06 -10.01
C LEU A 149 -5.30 -1.09 -8.80
N VAL A 150 -5.85 -1.36 -7.61
CA VAL A 150 -5.09 -1.39 -6.35
C VAL A 150 -4.85 -2.85 -5.96
N MET A 151 -3.63 -3.35 -6.20
CA MET A 151 -3.22 -4.71 -5.83
C MET A 151 -1.72 -4.80 -5.58
N PHE A 152 -1.31 -5.83 -4.83
CA PHE A 152 0.10 -6.07 -4.48
C PHE A 152 0.68 -7.35 -5.09
N GLY A 153 0.00 -7.96 -6.07
CA GLY A 153 0.28 -9.33 -6.55
C GLY A 153 1.74 -9.58 -6.96
N LYS A 154 2.34 -8.68 -7.74
CA LYS A 154 3.75 -8.80 -8.17
C LYS A 154 4.69 -8.88 -6.96
N TRP A 155 4.52 -8.00 -5.98
CA TRP A 155 5.37 -7.94 -4.80
C TRP A 155 5.12 -9.11 -3.85
N ALA A 156 3.87 -9.58 -3.75
CA ALA A 156 3.54 -10.78 -3.01
C ALA A 156 4.24 -12.02 -3.59
N GLY A 157 4.28 -12.16 -4.92
CA GLY A 157 5.01 -13.24 -5.58
C GLY A 157 6.52 -13.17 -5.32
N ASN A 158 7.12 -11.98 -5.42
CA ASN A 158 8.54 -11.77 -5.13
C ASN A 158 8.90 -12.10 -3.68
N ALA A 159 8.09 -11.63 -2.71
CA ALA A 159 8.30 -11.93 -1.30
C ALA A 159 8.11 -13.43 -1.00
N GLY A 160 7.08 -14.05 -1.57
CA GLY A 160 6.84 -15.48 -1.42
C GLY A 160 7.97 -16.34 -2.00
N PHE A 161 8.55 -15.95 -3.13
CA PHE A 161 9.73 -16.63 -3.68
C PHE A 161 10.92 -16.61 -2.71
N ILE A 162 11.21 -15.44 -2.12
CA ILE A 162 12.26 -15.27 -1.10
C ILE A 162 11.98 -16.16 0.12
N ASP A 163 10.76 -16.12 0.65
CA ASP A 163 10.37 -16.88 1.84
C ASP A 163 10.41 -18.40 1.59
N ILE A 164 10.08 -18.85 0.37
CA ILE A 164 10.21 -20.26 -0.02
C ILE A 164 11.67 -20.69 -0.06
N LEU A 165 12.59 -19.88 -0.59
CA LEU A 165 14.01 -20.21 -0.58
C LEU A 165 14.56 -20.31 0.84
N HIS A 166 14.19 -19.35 1.70
CA HIS A 166 14.53 -19.42 3.12
C HIS A 166 13.99 -20.70 3.79
N GLY A 167 12.71 -21.01 3.58
CA GLY A 167 12.07 -22.21 4.12
C GLY A 167 12.69 -23.50 3.58
N LEU A 168 13.12 -23.52 2.32
CA LEU A 168 13.85 -24.64 1.72
C LEU A 168 15.20 -24.84 2.41
N GLY A 169 15.94 -23.76 2.69
CA GLY A 169 17.19 -23.82 3.45
C GLY A 169 17.01 -24.47 4.82
N LEU A 170 16.00 -24.00 5.59
CA LEU A 170 15.67 -24.59 6.90
C LEU A 170 15.26 -26.06 6.80
N ARG A 171 14.46 -26.42 5.79
CA ARG A 171 14.03 -27.81 5.57
C ARG A 171 15.21 -28.72 5.25
N LEU A 172 16.11 -28.29 4.37
CA LEU A 172 17.29 -29.06 3.99
C LEU A 172 18.25 -29.22 5.18
N LEU A 173 18.42 -28.18 6.00
CA LEU A 173 19.19 -28.27 7.24
C LEU A 173 18.60 -29.30 8.21
N ALA A 174 17.28 -29.32 8.38
CA ALA A 174 16.60 -30.33 9.21
C ALA A 174 16.79 -31.76 8.68
N LEU A 175 17.03 -31.93 7.38
CA LEU A 175 17.37 -33.21 6.75
C LEU A 175 18.88 -33.53 6.80
N GLY A 176 19.69 -32.68 7.45
CA GLY A 176 21.14 -32.87 7.58
C GLY A 176 21.97 -32.25 6.46
N HIS A 177 21.37 -31.42 5.61
CA HIS A 177 22.04 -30.79 4.48
C HIS A 177 22.32 -29.31 4.73
N HIS A 178 23.60 -28.93 4.73
CA HIS A 178 24.00 -27.53 4.69
C HIS A 178 23.95 -27.02 3.24
N THR A 179 23.08 -26.05 2.94
CA THR A 179 22.91 -25.51 1.58
C THR A 179 23.00 -23.99 1.56
N PRO A 180 23.39 -23.37 0.43
CA PRO A 180 23.43 -21.92 0.29
C PRO A 180 22.10 -21.22 0.61
N PHE A 181 20.96 -21.91 0.47
CA PHE A 181 19.63 -21.37 0.80
C PHE A 181 19.49 -20.95 2.28
N LEU A 182 20.33 -21.48 3.19
CA LEU A 182 20.37 -21.06 4.59
C LEU A 182 20.79 -19.59 4.76
N HIS A 183 21.51 -19.03 3.79
CA HIS A 183 21.93 -17.63 3.83
C HIS A 183 20.80 -16.68 3.40
N MET A 184 19.68 -17.19 2.89
CA MET A 184 18.53 -16.37 2.56
C MET A 184 17.79 -15.96 3.84
N GLY A 185 17.50 -14.68 4.01
CA GLY A 185 16.59 -14.19 5.06
C GLY A 185 15.14 -14.18 4.58
N LEU A 186 14.20 -14.11 5.53
CA LEU A 186 12.80 -13.83 5.20
C LEU A 186 12.65 -12.46 4.52
N ALA A 187 11.69 -12.31 3.63
CA ALA A 187 11.51 -11.14 2.79
C ALA A 187 11.39 -9.83 3.59
N HIS A 188 10.79 -9.89 4.78
CA HIS A 188 10.60 -8.74 5.65
C HIS A 188 11.88 -8.23 6.33
N ASN A 189 12.98 -9.00 6.28
CA ASN A 189 14.28 -8.60 6.83
C ASN A 189 15.05 -7.67 5.88
N TYR A 190 14.67 -7.60 4.61
CA TYR A 190 15.30 -6.71 3.64
C TYR A 190 14.65 -5.32 3.67
N SER A 191 15.47 -4.28 3.81
CA SER A 191 15.01 -2.88 3.82
C SER A 191 14.56 -2.39 2.45
N ASP A 192 15.14 -2.94 1.38
CA ASP A 192 14.81 -2.61 0.00
C ASP A 192 15.02 -3.81 -0.93
N SER A 193 14.54 -3.68 -2.17
CA SER A 193 14.65 -4.75 -3.16
C SER A 193 16.08 -5.02 -3.64
N HIS A 194 16.99 -4.05 -3.58
CA HIS A 194 18.38 -4.25 -3.99
C HIS A 194 19.10 -5.20 -3.04
N MET A 195 18.89 -5.05 -1.73
CA MET A 195 19.43 -5.97 -0.73
C MET A 195 18.94 -7.41 -0.95
N ALA A 196 17.63 -7.58 -1.18
CA ALA A 196 17.05 -8.89 -1.46
C ALA A 196 17.60 -9.53 -2.75
N ILE A 197 17.79 -8.72 -3.80
CA ILE A 197 18.38 -9.18 -5.07
C ILE A 197 19.84 -9.59 -4.89
N ASN A 198 20.62 -8.84 -4.12
CA ASN A 198 22.02 -9.17 -3.87
C ASN A 198 22.15 -10.48 -3.08
N ALA A 199 21.35 -10.66 -2.02
CA ALA A 199 21.32 -11.93 -1.28
C ALA A 199 21.01 -13.13 -2.20
N LEU A 200 20.06 -12.97 -3.12
CA LEU A 200 19.73 -14.00 -4.10
C LEU A 200 20.89 -14.28 -5.07
N ARG A 201 21.63 -13.24 -5.48
CA ARG A 201 22.81 -13.39 -6.35
C ARG A 201 23.94 -14.12 -5.65
N ASP A 202 24.18 -13.83 -4.39
CA ASP A 202 25.22 -14.48 -3.59
C ASP A 202 24.93 -15.98 -3.45
N ILE A 203 23.68 -16.35 -3.18
CA ILE A 203 23.21 -17.75 -3.17
C ILE A 203 23.44 -18.39 -4.55
N GLY A 204 23.07 -17.70 -5.62
CA GLY A 204 23.28 -18.19 -6.99
C GLY A 204 24.75 -18.44 -7.33
N TYR A 205 25.65 -17.58 -6.83
CA TYR A 205 27.09 -17.74 -6.99
C TYR A 205 27.62 -18.95 -6.23
N GLU A 206 27.16 -19.17 -4.98
CA GLU A 206 27.53 -20.36 -4.21
C GLU A 206 27.09 -21.66 -4.88
N ILE A 207 25.88 -21.69 -5.46
CA ILE A 207 25.40 -22.83 -6.22
C ILE A 207 26.27 -23.07 -7.45
N ALA A 208 26.67 -22.02 -8.17
CA ALA A 208 27.54 -22.12 -9.34
C ALA A 208 28.98 -22.60 -9.01
N LEU A 209 29.39 -22.50 -7.75
CA LEU A 209 30.65 -23.04 -7.23
C LEU A 209 30.49 -24.46 -6.66
N ASP A 210 29.42 -25.17 -7.02
CA ASP A 210 29.12 -26.54 -6.56
C ASP A 210 29.06 -26.69 -5.03
N LYS A 211 28.65 -25.65 -4.29
CA LYS A 211 28.46 -25.71 -2.82
C LYS A 211 27.16 -26.39 -2.39
N MET A 212 26.44 -27.02 -3.31
CA MET A 212 25.30 -27.87 -2.97
C MET A 212 25.80 -29.25 -2.49
N PRO A 213 25.15 -29.85 -1.49
CA PRO A 213 25.42 -31.24 -1.10
C PRO A 213 25.23 -32.18 -2.30
N ARG A 214 26.09 -33.20 -2.38
CA ARG A 214 26.02 -34.27 -3.40
C ARG A 214 25.19 -35.45 -2.91
#